data_AF-A0A0M8MTR3-F1
#
_entry.id   AF-A0A0M8MTR3-F1
#
_cell.length_a   1.000
_cell.length_b   1.000
_cell.length_c   1.000
_cell.angle_alpha   90.00
_cell.angle_beta   90.00
_cell.angle_gamma   90.00
#
_symmetry.space_group_name_H-M   'P 1'
#
loop_
_entity.id
_entity.type
_entity.pdbx_description
1 polymer ?
#
loop_
_entity_poly.entity_id
_entity_poly.type
_entity_poly.pdbx_seq_one_letter_code
_entity_poly.pdbx_strand_id
1 'polypeptide(L)'
;MARIPPLLQPYLGLRDEGALVLLTGVQGAGTNWLGLDLDSLARLGRVSFVDGLTGLYTAGAPSRSAAIELGKRTLRSDAPDDVRREIGLAVGELRTRTKVLILDGLDEWLAMSGDEVTTMAVEGVLLSLRELVHTTVLALAADYPLVHGQATELERSHAALVLAQAHAADAVLGLRMLDTGVARDVSGVMRISERDGGGGREYLYHVGGDGGVRVFERGEVRAR
;
A
#
# COMPACT_ATOMS: atom_id res chain seq x y z
N MET A 1 17.59 -8.39 -6.63
CA MET A 1 16.70 -8.43 -5.44
C MET A 1 16.63 -7.03 -4.90
N ALA A 2 15.48 -6.37 -5.02
CA ALA A 2 15.28 -5.11 -4.35
C ALA A 2 15.40 -5.30 -2.83
N ARG A 3 16.26 -4.51 -2.20
CA ARG A 3 16.45 -4.49 -0.76
C ARG A 3 15.84 -3.19 -0.25
N ILE A 4 15.14 -3.24 0.87
CA ILE A 4 14.63 -2.04 1.53
C ILE A 4 15.83 -1.09 1.72
N PRO A 5 15.73 0.18 1.28
CA PRO A 5 16.80 1.16 1.49
C PRO A 5 17.19 1.21 2.97
N PRO A 6 18.49 1.29 3.33
CA PRO A 6 18.93 1.21 4.74
C PRO A 6 18.22 2.20 5.66
N LEU A 7 17.97 3.43 5.19
CA LEU A 7 17.24 4.46 5.94
C LEU A 7 15.76 4.10 6.18
N LEU A 8 15.19 3.21 5.36
CA LEU A 8 13.81 2.74 5.52
C LEU A 8 13.71 1.44 6.31
N GLN A 9 14.82 0.76 6.58
CA GLN A 9 14.84 -0.52 7.29
C GLN A 9 14.16 -0.47 8.68
N PRO A 10 14.32 0.60 9.50
CA PRO A 10 13.61 0.71 10.78
C PRO A 10 12.09 0.83 10.62
N TYR A 11 11.64 1.35 9.47
CA TYR A 11 10.24 1.68 9.24
C TYR A 11 9.45 0.61 8.50
N LEU A 12 10.12 -0.11 7.58
CA LEU A 12 9.52 -1.06 6.64
C LEU A 12 10.10 -2.47 6.78
N GLY A 13 11.09 -2.65 7.66
CA GLY A 13 11.49 -3.98 8.11
C GLY A 13 10.36 -4.67 8.87
N LEU A 14 10.61 -5.90 9.33
CA LEU A 14 9.64 -6.59 10.16
C LEU A 14 9.44 -5.81 11.48
N ARG A 15 8.27 -5.16 11.60
CA ARG A 15 7.81 -4.40 12.77
C ARG A 15 7.26 -5.34 13.84
N ASP A 16 6.80 -4.81 14.96
CA ASP A 16 6.11 -5.60 15.98
C ASP A 16 4.83 -6.28 15.45
N GLU A 17 4.36 -7.30 16.16
CA GLU A 17 3.15 -8.03 15.80
C GLU A 17 1.91 -7.12 15.83
N GLY A 18 1.12 -7.16 14.76
CA GLY A 18 -0.07 -6.32 14.58
C GLY A 18 0.22 -4.91 14.04
N ALA A 19 1.50 -4.59 13.76
CA ALA A 19 1.88 -3.26 13.32
C ALA A 19 1.21 -2.83 12.00
N LEU A 20 0.84 -1.56 11.92
CA LEU A 20 0.27 -0.90 10.76
C LEU A 20 1.21 0.23 10.29
N VAL A 21 1.66 0.13 9.06
CA VAL A 21 2.40 1.20 8.38
C VAL A 21 1.50 1.79 7.31
N LEU A 22 1.26 3.10 7.38
CA LEU A 22 0.51 3.82 6.36
C LEU A 22 1.48 4.52 5.41
N LEU A 23 1.37 4.23 4.12
CA LEU A 23 1.98 4.97 3.04
C LEU A 23 0.92 5.90 2.47
N THR A 24 1.23 7.19 2.44
CA THR A 24 0.38 8.18 1.77
C THR A 24 1.14 8.81 0.62
N GLY A 25 0.47 9.00 -0.50
CA GLY A 25 1.08 9.57 -1.70
C GLY A 25 0.13 10.46 -2.48
N VAL A 26 0.73 11.22 -3.39
CA VAL A 26 0.04 12.02 -4.41
C VAL A 26 0.14 11.32 -5.77
N GLN A 27 -0.84 11.53 -6.64
CA GLN A 27 -0.82 10.96 -8.01
C GLN A 27 0.50 11.30 -8.72
N GLY A 28 1.30 10.28 -9.09
CA GLY A 28 2.64 10.43 -9.68
C GLY A 28 3.82 10.09 -8.76
N ALA A 29 3.58 9.94 -7.45
CA ALA A 29 4.54 9.41 -6.46
C ALA A 29 4.12 7.99 -6.02
N GLY A 30 4.03 7.07 -6.98
CA GLY A 30 3.47 5.72 -6.76
C GLY A 30 4.34 4.78 -5.91
N THR A 31 3.70 3.76 -5.35
CA THR A 31 4.25 2.71 -4.45
C THR A 31 4.96 1.56 -5.19
N ASN A 32 5.25 1.69 -6.48
CA ASN A 32 5.86 0.66 -7.34
C ASN A 32 7.36 0.42 -7.10
N TRP A 33 7.88 0.81 -5.93
CA TRP A 33 9.31 0.82 -5.61
C TRP A 33 9.91 -0.53 -5.22
N LEU A 34 9.07 -1.57 -5.10
CA LEU A 34 9.51 -2.83 -4.50
C LEU A 34 10.30 -3.72 -5.45
N GLY A 35 10.26 -3.55 -6.79
CA GLY A 35 11.17 -4.24 -7.72
C GLY A 35 11.31 -5.76 -7.50
N LEU A 36 10.25 -6.42 -7.01
CA LEU A 36 10.24 -7.83 -6.65
C LEU A 36 9.82 -8.68 -7.85
N ASP A 37 10.54 -9.78 -8.09
CA ASP A 37 10.09 -10.86 -8.97
C ASP A 37 9.01 -11.67 -8.25
N LEU A 38 7.76 -11.22 -8.37
CA LEU A 38 6.60 -11.82 -7.72
C LEU A 38 6.36 -13.26 -8.21
N ASP A 39 6.63 -13.55 -9.48
CA ASP A 39 6.41 -14.88 -10.06
C ASP A 39 7.34 -15.94 -9.47
N SER A 40 8.62 -15.61 -9.31
CA SER A 40 9.56 -16.52 -8.65
C SER A 40 9.26 -16.68 -7.17
N LEU A 41 8.84 -15.62 -6.47
CA LEU A 41 8.45 -15.70 -5.06
C LEU A 41 7.13 -16.48 -4.85
N ALA A 42 6.19 -16.38 -5.78
CA ALA A 42 4.94 -17.11 -5.78
C ALA A 42 5.16 -18.62 -5.97
N ARG A 43 6.05 -19.02 -6.90
CA ARG A 43 6.46 -20.44 -7.07
C ARG A 43 7.10 -21.04 -5.80
N LEU A 44 7.73 -20.21 -4.98
CA LEU A 44 8.30 -20.62 -3.69
C LEU A 44 7.29 -20.59 -2.53
N GLY A 45 6.03 -20.20 -2.78
CA GLY A 45 4.99 -20.07 -1.76
C GLY A 45 5.28 -18.99 -0.72
N ARG A 46 6.09 -17.99 -1.09
CA ARG A 46 6.52 -16.88 -0.21
C ARG A 46 5.74 -15.59 -0.45
N VAL A 47 5.05 -15.51 -1.58
CA VAL A 47 4.20 -14.39 -1.96
C VAL A 47 2.90 -14.95 -2.52
N SER A 48 1.80 -14.28 -2.22
CA SER A 48 0.52 -14.47 -2.89
C SER A 48 0.01 -13.10 -3.30
N PHE A 49 -0.39 -12.95 -4.55
CA PHE A 49 -0.93 -11.73 -5.11
C PHE A 49 -2.43 -11.88 -5.33
N VAL A 50 -3.20 -10.87 -4.92
CA VAL A 50 -4.64 -10.81 -5.15
C VAL A 50 -4.91 -9.61 -6.05
N ASP A 51 -5.28 -9.88 -7.29
CA ASP A 51 -5.71 -8.87 -8.25
C ASP A 51 -7.13 -8.41 -7.91
N GLY A 52 -7.23 -7.19 -7.37
CA GLY A 52 -8.50 -6.57 -7.01
C GLY A 52 -9.18 -5.79 -8.13
N LEU A 53 -8.61 -5.71 -9.33
CA LEU A 53 -9.11 -4.82 -10.38
C LEU A 53 -9.63 -5.58 -11.60
N THR A 54 -8.82 -6.47 -12.19
CA THR A 54 -9.11 -7.06 -13.50
C THR A 54 -10.43 -7.81 -13.52
N GLY A 55 -10.70 -8.59 -12.47
CA GLY A 55 -11.91 -9.41 -12.40
C GLY A 55 -13.19 -8.65 -12.05
N LEU A 56 -13.07 -7.45 -11.48
CA LEU A 56 -14.19 -6.60 -11.06
C LEU A 56 -14.57 -5.60 -12.16
N TYR A 57 -13.57 -4.99 -12.81
CA TYR A 57 -13.80 -3.79 -13.63
C TYR A 57 -13.43 -3.95 -15.12
N THR A 58 -12.85 -5.08 -15.54
CA THR A 58 -12.54 -5.31 -16.95
C THR A 58 -13.66 -6.08 -17.65
N ALA A 59 -14.34 -5.44 -18.61
CA ALA A 59 -15.35 -6.10 -19.44
C ALA A 59 -14.74 -7.26 -20.24
N GLY A 60 -15.36 -8.44 -20.16
CA GLY A 60 -14.86 -9.64 -20.84
C GLY A 60 -13.67 -10.32 -20.15
N ALA A 61 -13.43 -10.03 -18.86
CA ALA A 61 -12.41 -10.73 -18.09
C ALA A 61 -12.57 -12.26 -18.23
N PRO A 62 -11.47 -13.01 -18.44
CA PRO A 62 -11.54 -14.43 -18.78
C PRO A 62 -12.33 -15.19 -17.71
N SER A 63 -13.42 -15.83 -18.16
CA SER A 63 -14.24 -16.71 -17.34
C SER A 63 -13.47 -17.98 -17.03
N ARG A 64 -13.13 -18.17 -15.75
CA ARG A 64 -12.62 -19.41 -15.09
C ARG A 64 -11.43 -20.17 -15.73
N SER A 65 -10.80 -19.69 -16.81
CA SER A 65 -9.88 -20.51 -17.63
C SER A 65 -8.47 -19.95 -17.82
N ALA A 66 -8.07 -18.89 -17.10
CA ALA A 66 -6.65 -18.68 -16.87
C ALA A 66 -6.22 -19.74 -15.86
N ALA A 67 -5.16 -20.51 -16.15
CA ALA A 67 -4.59 -21.49 -15.24
C ALA A 67 -4.53 -20.91 -13.82
N ILE A 68 -4.82 -21.72 -12.79
CA ILE A 68 -4.57 -21.33 -11.40
C ILE A 68 -3.06 -21.09 -11.28
N GLU A 69 -2.64 -19.85 -11.53
CA GLU A 69 -1.25 -19.45 -11.35
C GLU A 69 -1.00 -19.50 -9.85
N LEU A 70 -0.09 -20.39 -9.46
CA LEU A 70 0.22 -20.62 -8.05
C LEU A 70 0.60 -19.30 -7.39
N GLY A 71 -0.10 -18.91 -6.33
CA GLY A 71 0.13 -17.64 -5.64
C GLY A 71 -0.43 -16.40 -6.36
N LYS A 72 -1.34 -16.56 -7.32
CA LYS A 72 -2.13 -15.45 -7.89
C LYS A 72 -3.62 -15.75 -7.81
N ARG A 73 -4.39 -14.76 -7.36
CA ARG A 73 -5.85 -14.80 -7.26
C ARG A 73 -6.42 -13.54 -7.89
N THR A 74 -7.66 -13.59 -8.34
CA THR A 74 -8.37 -12.43 -8.89
C THR A 74 -9.73 -12.31 -8.22
N LEU A 75 -10.01 -11.15 -7.62
CA LEU A 75 -11.32 -10.86 -7.04
C LEU A 75 -12.38 -10.79 -8.14
N ARG A 76 -13.56 -11.32 -7.83
CA ARG A 76 -14.72 -11.40 -8.75
C ARG A 76 -15.99 -10.80 -8.16
N SER A 77 -15.90 -10.37 -6.92
CA SER A 77 -16.93 -9.69 -6.15
C SER A 77 -16.24 -8.62 -5.33
N ASP A 78 -16.79 -7.42 -5.34
CA ASP A 78 -16.43 -6.30 -4.48
C ASP A 78 -17.16 -6.33 -3.13
N ALA A 79 -18.00 -7.34 -2.89
CA ALA A 79 -18.69 -7.51 -1.61
C ALA A 79 -17.66 -7.71 -0.46
N PRO A 80 -17.77 -6.99 0.66
CA PRO A 80 -16.77 -7.02 1.73
C PRO A 80 -16.46 -8.43 2.28
N ASP A 81 -17.48 -9.27 2.39
CA ASP A 81 -17.33 -10.66 2.86
C ASP A 81 -16.53 -11.53 1.88
N ASP A 82 -16.72 -11.32 0.58
CA ASP A 82 -16.00 -12.05 -0.47
C ASP A 82 -14.55 -11.60 -0.55
N VAL A 83 -14.30 -10.28 -0.49
CA VAL A 83 -12.94 -9.71 -0.43
C VAL A 83 -12.18 -10.24 0.77
N ARG A 84 -12.78 -10.20 1.97
CA ARG A 84 -12.18 -10.76 3.19
C ARG A 84 -11.85 -12.24 3.01
N ARG A 85 -12.80 -13.02 2.49
CA ARG A 85 -12.62 -14.47 2.32
C ARG A 85 -11.48 -14.78 1.35
N GLU A 86 -11.46 -14.16 0.17
CA GLU A 86 -10.45 -14.45 -0.86
C GLU A 86 -9.03 -14.05 -0.42
N ILE A 87 -8.88 -12.89 0.25
CA ILE A 87 -7.58 -12.49 0.81
C ILE A 87 -7.18 -13.44 1.94
N GLY A 88 -8.12 -13.82 2.82
CA GLY A 88 -7.86 -14.79 3.89
C GLY A 88 -7.40 -16.15 3.35
N LEU A 89 -7.99 -16.63 2.25
CA LEU A 89 -7.53 -17.84 1.56
C LEU A 89 -6.10 -17.66 1.02
N ALA A 90 -5.79 -16.53 0.38
CA ALA A 90 -4.45 -16.21 -0.11
C ALA A 90 -3.41 -16.20 1.02
N VAL A 91 -3.74 -15.60 2.17
CA VAL A 91 -2.90 -15.61 3.37
C VAL A 91 -2.71 -17.03 3.88
N GLY A 92 -3.74 -17.87 3.85
CA GLY A 92 -3.69 -19.28 4.26
C GLY A 92 -2.75 -20.15 3.43
N GLU A 93 -2.53 -19.81 2.16
CA GLU A 93 -1.65 -20.56 1.24
C GLU A 93 -0.16 -20.30 1.46
N LEU A 94 0.19 -19.18 2.11
CA LEU A 94 1.57 -18.83 2.40
C LEU A 94 2.19 -19.81 3.39
N ARG A 95 3.38 -20.33 3.04
CA ARG A 95 4.11 -21.32 3.84
C ARG A 95 5.03 -20.69 4.90
N THR A 96 4.97 -19.38 5.07
CA THR A 96 5.77 -18.63 6.04
C THR A 96 5.01 -18.44 7.34
N ARG A 97 5.71 -18.45 8.48
CA ARG A 97 5.12 -18.15 9.79
C ARG A 97 4.75 -16.68 9.89
N THR A 98 5.69 -15.83 9.51
CA THR A 98 5.52 -14.38 9.52
C THR A 98 5.01 -13.93 8.17
N LYS A 99 3.88 -13.22 8.16
CA LYS A 99 3.18 -12.79 6.96
C LYS A 99 3.03 -11.28 6.99
N VAL A 100 3.34 -10.62 5.88
CA VAL A 100 3.16 -9.18 5.71
C VAL A 100 2.07 -8.98 4.67
N LEU A 101 1.06 -8.20 5.02
CA LEU A 101 0.00 -7.80 4.10
C LEU A 101 0.37 -6.45 3.50
N ILE A 102 0.32 -6.35 2.18
CA ILE A 102 0.41 -5.07 1.48
C ILE A 102 -0.94 -4.87 0.81
N LEU A 103 -1.65 -3.83 1.20
CA LEU A 103 -2.91 -3.41 0.58
C LEU A 103 -2.67 -2.11 -0.16
N ASP A 104 -2.98 -2.12 -1.45
CA ASP A 104 -2.92 -0.96 -2.32
C ASP A 104 -4.32 -0.75 -2.89
N GLY A 105 -4.78 0.49 -2.83
CA GLY A 105 -6.03 0.94 -3.39
C GLY A 105 -7.33 0.53 -2.70
N LEU A 106 -7.37 0.61 -1.35
CA LEU A 106 -8.64 0.48 -0.61
C LEU A 106 -9.59 1.67 -0.88
N ASP A 107 -9.02 2.83 -1.22
CA ASP A 107 -9.73 4.03 -1.59
C ASP A 107 -10.40 3.93 -2.96
N GLU A 108 -9.77 3.28 -3.94
CA GLU A 108 -10.41 2.93 -5.21
C GLU A 108 -11.55 1.95 -4.99
N TRP A 109 -11.39 0.96 -4.09
CA TRP A 109 -12.48 0.04 -3.76
C TRP A 109 -13.70 0.79 -3.18
N LEU A 110 -13.48 1.73 -2.25
CA LEU A 110 -14.54 2.59 -1.73
C LEU A 110 -15.18 3.47 -2.82
N ALA A 111 -14.39 3.99 -3.75
CA ALA A 111 -14.88 4.86 -4.81
C ALA A 111 -15.66 4.12 -5.91
N MET A 112 -15.30 2.87 -6.20
CA MET A 112 -15.87 2.12 -7.34
C MET A 112 -17.08 1.26 -6.97
N SER A 113 -17.29 0.95 -5.69
CA SER A 113 -18.31 -0.03 -5.25
C SER A 113 -19.68 0.57 -4.93
N GLY A 114 -19.87 1.87 -5.19
CA GLY A 114 -21.13 2.58 -4.96
C GLY A 114 -21.60 2.54 -3.49
N ASP A 115 -22.91 2.60 -3.28
CA ASP A 115 -23.51 2.65 -1.93
C ASP A 115 -23.47 1.30 -1.17
N GLU A 116 -23.12 0.21 -1.85
CA GLU A 116 -23.11 -1.14 -1.26
C GLU A 116 -21.90 -1.37 -0.33
N VAL A 117 -20.79 -0.65 -0.55
CA VAL A 117 -19.58 -0.73 0.26
C VAL A 117 -19.37 0.56 1.03
N THR A 118 -19.59 0.49 2.34
CA THR A 118 -19.39 1.63 3.25
C THR A 118 -17.97 1.64 3.83
N THR A 119 -17.50 2.81 4.27
CA THR A 119 -16.22 2.95 4.99
C THR A 119 -16.12 1.98 6.17
N MET A 120 -17.20 1.84 6.95
CA MET A 120 -17.24 0.92 8.10
C MET A 120 -17.06 -0.54 7.68
N ALA A 121 -17.61 -0.94 6.53
CA ALA A 121 -17.41 -2.29 6.01
C ALA A 121 -15.96 -2.52 5.57
N VAL A 122 -15.35 -1.55 4.90
CA VAL A 122 -13.93 -1.58 4.51
C VAL A 122 -13.03 -1.68 5.74
N GLU A 123 -13.28 -0.88 6.78
CA GLU A 123 -12.54 -0.92 8.04
C GLU A 123 -12.67 -2.27 8.76
N GLY A 124 -13.87 -2.86 8.76
CA GLY A 124 -14.12 -4.18 9.33
C GLY A 124 -13.36 -5.29 8.59
N VAL A 125 -13.30 -5.22 7.26
CA VAL A 125 -12.47 -6.14 6.45
C VAL A 125 -11.00 -5.95 6.77
N LEU A 126 -10.50 -4.70 6.79
CA LEU A 126 -9.11 -4.40 7.12
C LEU A 126 -8.73 -4.95 8.50
N LEU A 127 -9.55 -4.72 9.52
CA LEU A 127 -9.32 -5.25 10.87
C LEU A 127 -9.23 -6.79 10.86
N SER A 128 -10.19 -7.44 10.20
CA SER A 128 -10.21 -8.91 10.08
C SER A 128 -8.94 -9.46 9.40
N LEU A 129 -8.44 -8.76 8.38
CA LEU A 129 -7.24 -9.18 7.66
C LEU A 129 -5.97 -8.94 8.48
N ARG A 130 -5.92 -7.85 9.24
CA ARG A 130 -4.81 -7.54 10.16
C ARG A 130 -4.63 -8.60 11.23
N GLU A 131 -5.70 -9.24 11.70
CA GLU A 131 -5.63 -10.36 12.64
C GLU A 131 -4.97 -11.63 12.05
N LEU A 132 -4.92 -11.76 10.73
CA LEU A 132 -4.36 -12.93 10.04
C LEU A 132 -2.86 -12.78 9.71
N VAL A 133 -2.29 -11.60 9.92
CA VAL A 133 -0.94 -11.25 9.47
C VAL A 133 -0.14 -10.57 10.57
N HIS A 134 1.18 -10.60 10.45
CA HIS A 134 2.08 -10.01 11.45
C HIS A 134 2.18 -8.49 11.32
N THR A 135 2.20 -7.98 10.08
CA THR A 135 2.37 -6.56 9.80
C THR A 135 1.56 -6.22 8.56
N THR A 136 0.93 -5.04 8.56
CA THR A 136 0.18 -4.52 7.40
C THR A 136 0.83 -3.23 6.92
N VAL A 137 1.08 -3.14 5.63
CA VAL A 137 1.43 -1.91 4.92
C VAL A 137 0.23 -1.51 4.08
N LEU A 138 -0.33 -0.35 4.36
CA LEU A 138 -1.49 0.18 3.66
C LEU A 138 -1.05 1.38 2.82
N ALA A 139 -1.36 1.38 1.53
CA ALA A 139 -1.21 2.55 0.66
C ALA A 139 -2.58 3.19 0.42
N LEU A 140 -2.68 4.49 0.65
CA LEU A 140 -3.88 5.30 0.37
C LEU A 140 -3.46 6.61 -0.33
N ALA A 141 -4.30 7.11 -1.24
CA ALA A 141 -4.15 8.47 -1.75
C ALA A 141 -4.48 9.49 -0.65
N ALA A 142 -3.61 10.49 -0.47
CA ALA A 142 -3.82 11.57 0.50
C ALA A 142 -3.60 12.95 -0.11
N ASP A 143 -3.99 13.12 -1.37
CA ASP A 143 -3.90 14.41 -2.05
C ASP A 143 -4.63 15.51 -1.25
N TYR A 144 -4.07 16.73 -1.24
CA TYR A 144 -4.60 17.86 -0.49
C TYR A 144 -6.11 18.11 -0.72
N PRO A 145 -6.66 18.03 -1.96
CA PRO A 145 -8.09 18.09 -2.19
C PRO A 145 -8.88 16.96 -1.52
N LEU A 146 -8.34 15.73 -1.52
CA LEU A 146 -9.02 14.54 -1.01
C LEU A 146 -9.12 14.52 0.53
N VAL A 147 -8.26 15.25 1.23
CA VAL A 147 -8.25 15.26 2.70
C VAL A 147 -8.80 16.57 3.28
N HIS A 148 -8.67 17.72 2.60
CA HIS A 148 -9.08 19.03 3.15
C HIS A 148 -10.23 19.71 2.38
N GLY A 149 -10.41 19.41 1.09
CA GLY A 149 -11.43 20.01 0.24
C GLY A 149 -12.69 19.15 0.10
N GLN A 150 -13.18 18.57 1.21
CA GLN A 150 -14.27 17.59 1.18
C GLN A 150 -15.62 18.27 0.88
N ALA A 151 -16.13 18.11 -0.34
CA ALA A 151 -17.41 18.63 -0.79
C ALA A 151 -18.49 17.55 -0.92
N THR A 152 -18.09 16.31 -1.21
CA THR A 152 -18.96 15.16 -1.44
C THR A 152 -18.98 14.19 -0.26
N GLU A 153 -19.93 13.25 -0.25
CA GLU A 153 -19.93 12.15 0.73
C GLU A 153 -18.74 11.21 0.53
N LEU A 154 -18.40 10.90 -0.73
CA LEU A 154 -17.24 10.07 -1.04
C LEU A 154 -15.94 10.69 -0.52
N GLU A 155 -15.72 11.99 -0.73
CA GLU A 155 -14.52 12.69 -0.21
C GLU A 155 -14.48 12.70 1.33
N ARG A 156 -15.62 12.87 2.00
CA ARG A 156 -15.70 12.78 3.48
C ARG A 156 -15.38 11.38 3.97
N SER A 157 -15.92 10.35 3.31
CA SER A 157 -15.71 8.93 3.62
C SER A 157 -14.25 8.52 3.39
N HIS A 158 -13.63 8.98 2.30
CA HIS A 158 -12.22 8.79 2.00
C HIS A 158 -11.32 9.46 3.06
N ALA A 159 -11.57 10.73 3.36
CA ALA A 159 -10.78 11.45 4.36
C ALA A 159 -10.93 10.83 5.76
N ALA A 160 -12.13 10.39 6.13
CA ALA A 160 -12.36 9.67 7.38
C ALA A 160 -11.53 8.39 7.45
N LEU A 161 -11.51 7.59 6.37
CA LEU A 161 -10.69 6.39 6.27
C LEU A 161 -9.20 6.72 6.44
N VAL A 162 -8.67 7.67 5.65
CA VAL A 162 -7.26 8.07 5.71
C VAL A 162 -6.87 8.55 7.12
N LEU A 163 -7.70 9.39 7.75
CA LEU A 163 -7.44 9.90 9.10
C LEU A 163 -7.50 8.80 10.16
N ALA A 164 -8.46 7.89 10.08
CA ALA A 164 -8.58 6.76 10.99
C ALA A 164 -7.34 5.84 10.89
N GLN A 165 -6.90 5.52 9.67
CA GLN A 165 -5.71 4.70 9.47
C GLN A 165 -4.43 5.43 9.87
N ALA A 166 -4.31 6.74 9.61
CA ALA A 166 -3.17 7.53 10.03
C ALA A 166 -3.04 7.60 11.55
N HIS A 167 -4.17 7.68 12.27
CA HIS A 167 -4.18 7.65 13.72
C HIS A 167 -3.81 6.26 14.28
N ALA A 168 -4.28 5.19 13.64
CA ALA A 168 -4.02 3.82 14.06
C ALA A 168 -2.60 3.34 13.70
N ALA A 169 -1.94 3.96 12.72
CA ALA A 169 -0.64 3.55 12.22
C ALA A 169 0.49 3.81 13.23
N ASP A 170 1.43 2.87 13.29
CA ASP A 170 2.67 3.00 14.07
C ASP A 170 3.67 3.92 13.37
N ALA A 171 3.59 3.99 12.04
CA ALA A 171 4.23 5.03 11.25
C ALA A 171 3.46 5.42 10.00
N VAL A 172 3.53 6.71 9.68
CA VAL A 172 2.97 7.31 8.47
C VAL A 172 4.13 7.82 7.61
N LEU A 173 4.24 7.30 6.39
CA LEU A 173 5.22 7.73 5.39
C LEU A 173 4.47 8.51 4.30
N GLY A 174 4.58 9.84 4.34
CA GLY A 174 3.99 10.72 3.34
C GLY A 174 4.96 11.06 2.22
N LEU A 175 4.57 10.77 0.98
CA LEU A 175 5.29 11.11 -0.23
C LEU A 175 4.75 12.40 -0.83
N ARG A 176 5.65 13.33 -1.17
CA ARG A 176 5.31 14.55 -1.91
C ARG A 176 6.32 14.82 -3.02
N MET A 177 5.86 15.47 -4.07
CA MET A 177 6.76 16.01 -5.10
C MET A 177 7.57 17.18 -4.52
N LEU A 178 8.68 17.50 -5.17
CA LEU A 178 9.43 18.71 -4.85
C LEU A 178 8.63 19.95 -5.25
N ASP A 179 8.55 20.93 -4.34
CA ASP A 179 7.89 22.22 -4.60
C ASP A 179 8.55 22.99 -5.77
N THR A 180 9.81 22.69 -6.05
CA THR A 180 10.60 23.27 -7.16
C THR A 180 10.42 22.55 -8.51
N GLY A 181 9.63 21.49 -8.57
CA GLY A 181 9.50 20.62 -9.75
C GLY A 181 10.55 19.51 -9.83
N VAL A 182 10.51 18.75 -10.92
CA VAL A 182 11.31 17.50 -11.10
C VAL A 182 12.80 17.81 -11.20
N ALA A 183 13.61 17.16 -10.37
CA ALA A 183 15.06 17.15 -10.48
C ALA A 183 15.55 15.83 -11.11
N ARG A 184 16.64 15.87 -11.86
CA ARG A 184 17.21 14.68 -12.54
C ARG A 184 17.48 13.51 -11.59
N ASP A 185 17.85 13.83 -10.35
CA ASP A 185 18.36 12.88 -9.36
C ASP A 185 17.50 12.77 -8.11
N VAL A 186 16.36 13.46 -8.06
CA VAL A 186 15.43 13.46 -6.92
C VAL A 186 14.00 13.45 -7.46
N SER A 187 13.26 12.39 -7.11
CA SER A 187 11.86 12.22 -7.49
C SER A 187 10.93 12.98 -6.54
N GLY A 188 11.26 13.05 -5.25
CA GLY A 188 10.43 13.75 -4.27
C GLY A 188 11.00 13.73 -2.85
N VAL A 189 10.15 14.13 -1.92
CA VAL A 189 10.40 14.11 -0.48
C VAL A 189 9.50 13.05 0.18
N MET A 190 10.08 12.27 1.08
CA MET A 190 9.38 11.34 1.96
C MET A 190 9.45 11.88 3.40
N ARG A 191 8.30 12.09 4.03
CA ARG A 191 8.21 12.45 5.45
C ARG A 191 7.72 11.25 6.25
N ILE A 192 8.46 10.82 7.26
CA ILE A 192 8.11 9.70 8.12
C ILE A 192 7.75 10.21 9.51
N SER A 193 6.56 9.90 9.99
CA SER A 193 6.11 10.22 11.35
C SER A 193 5.81 8.95 12.11
N GLU A 194 6.34 8.78 13.31
CA GLU A 194 6.09 7.62 14.17
C GLU A 194 5.14 7.99 15.30
N ARG A 195 4.36 7.00 15.75
CA ARG A 195 3.34 7.17 16.78
C ARG A 195 3.89 7.71 18.11
N ASP A 196 5.10 7.29 18.49
CA ASP A 196 5.70 7.60 19.80
C ASP A 196 6.39 8.97 19.88
N GLY A 197 6.06 9.91 18.98
CA GLY A 197 6.39 11.32 19.16
C GLY A 197 7.82 11.74 18.76
N GLY A 198 8.55 10.89 18.04
CA GLY A 198 9.75 11.32 17.33
C GLY A 198 9.35 12.23 16.17
N GLY A 199 9.56 13.56 16.31
CA GLY A 199 9.22 14.55 15.28
C GLY A 199 9.56 14.06 13.87
N GLY A 200 8.61 14.19 12.94
CA GLY A 200 8.70 13.48 11.66
C GLY A 200 9.94 13.84 10.86
N ARG A 201 10.62 12.83 10.33
CA ARG A 201 11.87 12.95 9.57
C ARG A 201 11.59 13.13 8.09
N GLU A 202 12.36 13.98 7.42
CA GLU A 202 12.28 14.17 5.98
C GLU A 202 13.49 13.58 5.26
N TYR A 203 13.22 12.83 4.21
CA TYR A 203 14.21 12.24 3.32
C TYR A 203 13.92 12.65 1.88
N LEU A 204 14.96 12.70 1.06
CA LEU A 204 14.82 12.75 -0.40
C LEU A 204 14.78 11.33 -0.93
N TYR A 205 13.95 11.07 -1.94
CA TYR A 205 13.97 9.79 -2.63
C TYR A 205 14.11 9.97 -4.14
N HIS A 206 14.66 8.95 -4.78
CA HIS A 206 14.81 8.87 -6.23
C HIS A 206 14.45 7.48 -6.72
N VAL A 207 13.56 7.43 -7.71
CA VAL A 207 13.18 6.23 -8.44
C VAL A 207 13.94 6.20 -9.77
N GLY A 208 14.80 5.21 -9.93
CA GLY A 208 15.54 4.97 -11.17
C GLY A 208 14.64 4.40 -12.27
N GLY A 209 15.09 4.48 -13.52
CA GLY A 209 14.36 3.91 -14.68
C GLY A 209 14.25 2.38 -14.65
N ASP A 210 15.04 1.71 -13.80
CA ASP A 210 14.99 0.28 -13.52
C ASP A 210 14.04 -0.08 -12.38
N GLY A 211 13.32 0.90 -11.81
CA GLY A 211 12.45 0.72 -10.65
C GLY A 211 13.20 0.68 -9.32
N GLY A 212 14.54 0.85 -9.32
CA GLY A 212 15.34 0.89 -8.10
C GLY A 212 15.09 2.19 -7.32
N VAL A 213 14.94 2.08 -5.99
CA VAL A 213 14.71 3.25 -5.13
C VAL A 213 15.88 3.51 -4.19
N ARG A 214 16.26 4.79 -4.11
CA ARG A 214 17.28 5.30 -3.20
C ARG A 214 16.68 6.39 -2.34
N VAL A 215 17.09 6.44 -1.07
CA VAL A 215 16.62 7.38 -0.05
C VAL A 215 17.84 8.02 0.60
N PHE A 216 17.77 9.32 0.85
CA PHE A 216 18.89 10.15 1.33
C PHE A 216 18.41 11.18 2.35
N GLU A 217 19.28 11.60 3.27
CA GLU A 217 18.99 12.75 4.15
C GLU A 217 19.12 14.08 3.39
N ARG A 218 18.42 15.14 3.84
CA ARG A 218 18.60 16.48 3.27
C ARG A 218 20.02 16.99 3.58
N GLY A 219 20.81 17.21 2.52
CA GLY A 219 22.14 17.83 2.63
C GLY A 219 23.31 16.88 2.37
N GLU A 220 23.06 15.59 2.12
CA GLU A 220 24.10 14.65 1.71
C GLU A 220 24.58 14.97 0.28
N VAL A 221 25.80 15.48 0.15
CA VAL A 221 26.42 15.78 -1.15
C VAL A 221 26.88 14.47 -1.78
N ARG A 222 26.36 14.15 -2.98
CA ARG A 222 26.87 13.01 -3.75
C ARG A 222 28.36 13.20 -4.04
N ALA A 223 29.21 12.32 -3.53
CA ALA A 223 30.48 12.05 -4.21
C ALA A 223 30.15 11.48 -5.60
N ARG A 224 30.72 12.11 -6.62
CA ARG A 224 30.51 11.77 -8.03
C ARG A 224 30.97 10.35 -8.35
#